data_AF-A0A845YFS4-F1
#
_entry.id   AF-A0A845YFS4-F1
#
_cell.length_a   1.000
_cell.length_b   1.000
_cell.length_c   1.000
_cell.angle_alpha   90.00
_cell.angle_beta   90.00
_cell.angle_gamma   90.00
#
_symmetry.space_group_name_H-M   'P 1'
#
loop_
_entity.id
_entity.type
_entity.pdbx_description
1 polymer ?
#
loop_
_entity_poly.entity_id
_entity_poly.type
_entity_poly.pdbx_seq_one_letter_code
_entity_poly.pdbx_strand_id
1 'polypeptide(L)'
;MSVISKVIHQTWKNQNIPAEMLPFQQGWQHHHPDWEYRLWTDEDNRQFLQANYPWFLSIYDGYPENIFRVDAIRYFILSHYGGVFIDLDFECLRPLNELLEDQELVLGLEPAEHIQLPQPQARRLTYIVCPSLMASRVGHPFWQHVWQYLVESYHFPGVLDATGPFLLTRAYDTFPSPDTISLVASELLYPVTKFDCWDGKLNNPQFRQKITQQAFAIHHWHGSWFKQKSTKTEDTLPLSLMVKGRIILHAKFRFNLYQSLSNQESQQPLVSCMMVTKNRFQQAKLAIQCFQNQTYRHKELVIVDDDKSDRLAEYVHQLADDTIQYLRLAPENRTLGELRNLALAHSSGIYVCQWDDDDLIDPLRLEMQMSALQSLNADACFLQRWLMWWVEQRRMATSRTRIWEGSILCHKSKLPPYPVQRQGEDTLVSSHILQNCRVALLDQPQLYLYVVHQHNTFSDAHFEEHWQQASARYQGINYETIRQNLAERMPVNL
;
A
#
# COMPACT_ATOMS: atom_id res chain seq x y z
N MET A 1 38.14 -14.10 27.71
CA MET A 1 37.15 -13.17 27.15
C MET A 1 35.84 -13.93 27.04
N SER A 2 34.72 -13.29 27.36
CA SER A 2 33.41 -13.93 27.28
C SER A 2 33.00 -13.98 25.81
N VAL A 3 32.96 -15.18 25.22
CA VAL A 3 32.65 -15.40 23.81
C VAL A 3 31.15 -15.25 23.55
N ILE A 4 30.77 -14.82 22.34
CA ILE A 4 29.38 -14.80 21.88
C ILE A 4 28.78 -16.21 21.96
N SER A 5 27.63 -16.35 22.63
CA SER A 5 26.96 -17.63 22.82
C SER A 5 26.45 -18.22 21.49
N LYS A 6 26.41 -19.55 21.37
CA LYS A 6 25.90 -20.24 20.17
C LYS A 6 24.37 -20.36 20.20
N VAL A 7 23.70 -19.22 20.17
CA VAL A 7 22.23 -19.12 20.19
C VAL A 7 21.78 -18.15 19.10
N ILE A 8 20.78 -18.54 18.32
CA ILE A 8 20.10 -17.71 17.33
C ILE A 8 18.74 -17.30 17.89
N HIS A 9 18.47 -16.00 17.89
CA HIS A 9 17.22 -15.40 18.29
C HIS A 9 16.53 -14.76 17.10
N GLN A 10 15.27 -15.10 16.88
CA GLN A 10 14.38 -14.39 15.97
C GLN A 10 13.06 -14.09 16.67
N THR A 11 12.36 -13.04 16.25
CA THR A 11 11.04 -12.70 16.79
C THR A 11 9.97 -12.80 15.73
N TRP A 12 8.79 -13.28 16.09
CA TRP A 12 7.61 -13.20 15.25
C TRP A 12 6.35 -12.93 16.08
N LYS A 13 5.23 -12.63 15.42
CA LYS A 13 3.96 -12.31 16.11
C LYS A 13 3.50 -13.46 17.01
N ASN A 14 3.62 -14.69 16.51
CA ASN A 14 3.24 -15.93 17.18
C ASN A 14 4.05 -17.10 16.60
N GLN A 15 3.71 -18.33 16.97
CA GLN A 15 4.41 -19.54 16.49
C GLN A 15 4.16 -19.85 14.99
N ASN A 16 3.20 -19.20 14.34
CA ASN A 16 2.86 -19.42 12.94
C ASN A 16 3.62 -18.43 12.04
N ILE A 17 4.81 -18.84 11.62
CA ILE A 17 5.63 -18.10 10.64
C ILE A 17 5.04 -18.29 9.22
N PRO A 18 4.91 -17.22 8.42
CA PRO A 18 4.46 -17.32 7.03
C PRO A 18 5.35 -18.24 6.19
N ALA A 19 4.74 -18.95 5.24
CA ALA A 19 5.43 -19.96 4.44
C ALA A 19 6.63 -19.39 3.67
N GLU A 20 6.53 -18.15 3.20
CA GLU A 20 7.58 -17.42 2.50
C GLU A 20 8.80 -17.08 3.37
N MET A 21 8.65 -17.06 4.70
CA MET A 21 9.72 -16.77 5.66
C MET A 21 10.42 -18.02 6.19
N LEU A 22 9.77 -19.20 6.08
CA LEU A 22 10.33 -20.46 6.55
C LEU A 22 11.69 -20.80 5.92
N PRO A 23 11.95 -20.57 4.61
CA PRO A 23 13.27 -20.84 4.04
C PRO A 23 14.40 -20.04 4.71
N PHE A 24 14.14 -18.80 5.12
CA PHE A 24 15.12 -17.97 5.83
C PHE A 24 15.44 -18.54 7.21
N GLN A 25 14.40 -18.84 7.99
CA GLN A 25 14.55 -19.49 9.30
C GLN A 25 15.32 -20.81 9.21
N GLN A 26 14.92 -21.68 8.27
CA GLN A 26 15.52 -22.99 8.08
C GLN A 26 16.98 -22.87 7.62
N GLY A 27 17.31 -21.88 6.79
CA GLY A 27 18.68 -21.59 6.38
C GLY A 27 19.59 -21.34 7.58
N TRP A 28 19.16 -20.52 8.54
CA TRP A 28 19.94 -20.25 9.76
C TRP A 28 20.19 -21.50 10.60
N GLN A 29 19.17 -22.34 10.80
CA GLN A 29 19.30 -23.62 11.53
C GLN A 29 20.20 -24.60 10.77
N HIS A 30 20.08 -24.65 9.44
CA HIS A 30 20.87 -25.55 8.60
C HIS A 30 22.36 -25.21 8.62
N HIS A 31 22.71 -23.93 8.55
CA HIS A 31 24.11 -23.47 8.60
C HIS A 31 24.71 -23.51 10.02
N HIS A 32 23.89 -23.65 11.07
CA HIS A 32 24.31 -23.66 12.47
C HIS A 32 23.65 -24.81 13.26
N PRO A 33 23.86 -26.09 12.87
CA PRO A 33 23.14 -27.22 13.45
C PRO A 33 23.43 -27.45 14.94
N ASP A 34 24.60 -27.01 15.41
CA ASP A 34 25.03 -27.14 16.81
C ASP A 34 24.64 -25.93 17.68
N TRP A 35 23.90 -24.96 17.11
CA TRP A 35 23.49 -23.76 17.83
C TRP A 35 22.05 -23.91 18.29
N GLU A 36 21.74 -23.36 19.46
CA GLU A 36 20.38 -23.29 19.93
C GLU A 36 19.58 -22.28 19.08
N TYR A 37 18.37 -22.62 18.69
CA TYR A 37 17.45 -21.71 18.00
C TYR A 37 16.28 -21.35 18.90
N ARG A 38 15.99 -20.05 19.05
CA ARG A 38 14.83 -19.55 19.80
C ARG A 38 14.01 -18.59 18.95
N LEU A 39 12.74 -18.94 18.74
CA LEU A 39 11.72 -18.02 18.25
C LEU A 39 11.00 -17.40 19.44
N TRP A 40 10.95 -16.08 19.48
CA TRP A 40 10.25 -15.31 20.50
C TRP A 40 8.96 -14.75 19.93
N THR A 41 7.81 -15.10 20.52
CA THR A 41 6.53 -14.48 20.15
C THR A 41 6.34 -13.12 20.81
N ASP A 42 5.36 -12.32 20.35
CA ASP A 42 5.01 -11.05 21.01
C ASP A 42 4.68 -11.25 22.50
N GLU A 43 4.03 -12.37 22.85
CA GLU A 43 3.73 -12.73 24.23
C GLU A 43 4.99 -13.10 25.01
N ASP A 44 5.86 -13.95 24.44
CA ASP A 44 7.13 -14.33 25.08
C ASP A 44 8.00 -13.11 25.36
N ASN A 45 8.06 -12.17 24.41
CA ASN A 45 8.80 -10.92 24.53
C ASN A 45 8.34 -10.09 25.74
N ARG A 46 7.01 -9.92 25.87
CA ARG A 46 6.43 -9.15 26.97
C ARG A 46 6.63 -9.85 28.31
N GLN A 47 6.42 -11.17 28.39
CA GLN A 47 6.63 -11.95 29.60
C GLN A 47 8.10 -11.93 30.05
N PHE A 48 9.03 -12.02 29.10
CA PHE A 48 10.47 -11.93 29.36
C PHE A 48 10.83 -10.58 30.00
N LEU A 49 10.33 -9.46 29.46
CA LEU A 49 10.54 -8.14 30.08
C LEU A 49 9.89 -8.02 31.45
N GLN A 50 8.66 -8.52 31.61
CA GLN A 50 7.98 -8.49 32.90
C GLN A 50 8.76 -9.23 33.99
N ALA A 51 9.35 -10.38 33.65
CA ALA A 51 10.12 -11.19 34.59
C ALA A 51 11.51 -10.62 34.91
N ASN A 52 12.22 -10.06 33.91
CA ASN A 52 13.64 -9.74 34.02
C ASN A 52 13.95 -8.24 34.05
N TYR A 53 13.09 -7.41 33.45
CA TYR A 53 13.27 -5.96 33.28
C TYR A 53 11.97 -5.18 33.55
N PRO A 54 11.29 -5.40 34.70
CA PRO A 54 9.96 -4.82 34.96
C PRO A 54 9.94 -3.29 34.92
N TRP A 55 11.08 -2.63 35.17
CA TRP A 55 11.24 -1.19 35.11
C TRP A 55 10.99 -0.59 33.71
N PHE A 56 11.19 -1.37 32.64
CA PHE A 56 11.00 -0.92 31.25
C PHE A 56 9.58 -1.21 30.73
N LEU A 57 8.79 -2.01 31.45
CA LEU A 57 7.53 -2.54 30.94
C LEU A 57 6.50 -1.45 30.62
N SER A 58 6.45 -0.37 31.40
CA SER A 58 5.53 0.76 31.11
C SER A 58 5.89 1.50 29.83
N ILE A 59 7.19 1.62 29.52
CA ILE A 59 7.67 2.22 28.28
C ILE A 59 7.35 1.28 27.10
N TYR A 60 7.67 0.00 27.28
CA TYR A 60 7.41 -1.04 26.28
C TYR A 60 5.93 -1.16 25.90
N ASP A 61 5.04 -1.23 26.90
CA ASP A 61 3.59 -1.29 26.70
C ASP A 61 3.06 0.05 26.13
N GLY A 62 3.69 1.17 26.48
CA GLY A 62 3.33 2.51 26.01
C GLY A 62 3.66 2.82 24.55
N TYR A 63 4.45 1.99 23.87
CA TYR A 63 4.76 2.21 22.46
C TYR A 63 3.51 2.17 21.56
N PRO A 64 3.39 3.07 20.58
CA PRO A 64 2.16 3.21 19.79
C PRO A 64 1.91 2.03 18.86
N GLU A 65 2.96 1.30 18.48
CA GLU A 65 2.89 0.23 17.49
C GLU A 65 3.86 -0.89 17.84
N ASN A 66 3.51 -2.13 17.46
CA ASN A 66 4.30 -3.30 17.82
C ASN A 66 5.73 -3.30 17.26
N ILE A 67 6.00 -2.59 16.16
CA ILE A 67 7.38 -2.51 15.64
C ILE A 67 8.36 -1.90 16.64
N PHE A 68 7.92 -0.92 17.44
CA PHE A 68 8.79 -0.29 18.43
C PHE A 68 9.17 -1.32 19.50
N ARG A 69 8.21 -2.18 19.86
CA ARG A 69 8.42 -3.30 20.78
C ARG A 69 9.39 -4.34 20.23
N VAL A 70 9.25 -4.71 18.96
CA VAL A 70 10.17 -5.64 18.25
C VAL A 70 11.59 -5.05 18.13
N ASP A 71 11.70 -3.75 17.86
CA ASP A 71 12.99 -3.07 17.81
C ASP A 71 13.65 -2.93 19.19
N ALA A 72 12.86 -2.68 20.24
CA ALA A 72 13.41 -2.56 21.59
C ALA A 72 13.84 -3.92 22.18
N ILE A 73 13.04 -4.97 21.98
CA ILE A 73 13.22 -6.25 22.69
C ILE A 73 14.55 -6.93 22.36
N ARG A 74 15.03 -6.82 21.11
CA ARG A 74 16.29 -7.43 20.66
C ARG A 74 17.50 -7.01 21.50
N TYR A 75 17.50 -5.77 22.01
CA TYR A 75 18.58 -5.26 22.87
C TYR A 75 18.58 -5.90 24.25
N PHE A 76 17.40 -6.23 24.79
CA PHE A 76 17.28 -6.93 26.07
C PHE A 76 17.60 -8.42 25.93
N ILE A 77 17.13 -9.06 24.85
CA ILE A 77 17.44 -10.47 24.55
C ILE A 77 18.96 -10.66 24.45
N LEU A 78 19.65 -9.84 23.66
CA LEU A 78 21.10 -9.93 23.49
C LEU A 78 21.87 -9.62 24.79
N SER A 79 21.40 -8.67 25.59
CA SER A 79 22.03 -8.39 26.90
C SER A 79 21.92 -9.59 27.85
N HIS A 80 20.76 -10.26 27.87
CA HIS A 80 20.45 -11.32 28.83
C HIS A 80 21.01 -12.69 28.43
N TYR A 81 20.83 -13.09 27.17
CA TYR A 81 21.21 -14.42 26.67
C TYR A 81 22.47 -14.41 25.82
N GLY A 82 22.94 -13.24 25.38
CA GLY A 82 23.97 -13.17 24.35
C GLY A 82 23.47 -13.74 23.03
N GLY A 83 24.39 -14.26 22.23
CA GLY A 83 24.08 -14.91 20.96
C GLY A 83 23.90 -13.94 19.81
N VAL A 84 23.13 -14.35 18.81
CA VAL A 84 22.89 -13.61 17.57
C VAL A 84 21.40 -13.37 17.41
N PHE A 85 21.01 -12.10 17.32
CA PHE A 85 19.66 -11.71 16.96
C PHE A 85 19.58 -11.43 15.46
N ILE A 86 18.56 -11.96 14.80
CA ILE A 86 18.40 -11.88 13.35
C ILE A 86 16.92 -11.61 13.00
N ASP A 87 16.66 -10.62 12.15
CA ASP A 87 15.33 -10.42 11.58
C ASP A 87 14.92 -11.65 10.74
N LEU A 88 13.61 -11.88 10.60
CA LEU A 88 13.10 -13.12 9.99
C LEU A 88 13.32 -13.19 8.48
N ASP A 89 13.50 -12.05 7.81
CA ASP A 89 13.74 -11.91 6.37
C ASP A 89 15.23 -11.88 5.99
N PHE A 90 16.05 -12.60 6.76
CA PHE A 90 17.47 -12.79 6.48
C PHE A 90 17.76 -14.16 5.88
N GLU A 91 18.36 -14.16 4.70
CA GLU A 91 18.92 -15.36 4.11
C GLU A 91 20.33 -15.60 4.64
N CYS A 92 20.56 -16.75 5.26
CA CYS A 92 21.88 -17.22 5.64
C CYS A 92 22.60 -17.79 4.41
N LEU A 93 23.81 -17.30 4.11
CA LEU A 93 24.63 -17.81 3.00
C LEU A 93 25.75 -18.75 3.46
N ARG A 94 26.29 -18.52 4.66
CA ARG A 94 27.34 -19.36 5.26
C ARG A 94 27.38 -19.18 6.80
N PRO A 95 28.04 -20.08 7.54
CA PRO A 95 28.14 -19.99 9.00
C PRO A 95 28.85 -18.70 9.47
N LEU A 96 28.42 -18.15 10.61
CA LEU A 96 28.97 -16.93 11.19
C LEU A 96 30.23 -17.15 12.03
N ASN A 97 30.70 -18.38 12.20
CA ASN A 97 31.81 -18.72 13.10
C ASN A 97 33.04 -17.83 12.91
N GLU A 98 33.49 -17.66 11.67
CA GLU A 98 34.66 -16.83 11.33
C GLU A 98 34.41 -15.34 11.60
N LEU A 99 33.16 -14.87 11.42
CA LEU A 99 32.81 -13.47 11.65
C LEU A 99 32.75 -13.12 13.15
N LEU A 100 32.42 -14.10 14.00
CA LEU A 100 32.19 -13.89 15.43
C LEU A 100 33.37 -14.33 16.31
N GLU A 101 34.41 -14.93 15.72
CA GLU A 101 35.58 -15.39 16.45
C GLU A 101 36.28 -14.23 17.17
N ASP A 102 36.54 -14.44 18.45
CA ASP A 102 37.15 -13.46 19.38
C ASP A 102 36.42 -12.10 19.51
N GLN A 103 35.16 -12.02 19.08
CA GLN A 103 34.35 -10.80 19.20
C GLN A 103 33.55 -10.75 20.51
N GLU A 104 33.38 -9.55 21.07
CA GLU A 104 32.49 -9.31 22.21
C GLU A 104 31.10 -8.80 21.78
N LEU A 105 31.07 -7.89 20.81
CA LEU A 105 29.87 -7.36 20.20
C LEU A 105 30.14 -7.14 18.70
N VAL A 106 29.22 -7.59 17.85
CA VAL A 106 29.26 -7.39 16.40
C VAL A 106 28.00 -6.65 15.97
N LEU A 107 28.19 -5.50 15.33
CA LEU A 107 27.14 -4.70 14.71
C LEU A 107 27.48 -4.55 13.22
N GLY A 108 26.48 -4.42 12.35
CA GLY A 108 26.71 -4.23 10.92
C GLY A 108 26.23 -2.88 10.41
N LEU A 109 26.89 -2.38 9.37
CA LEU A 109 26.52 -1.16 8.67
C LEU A 109 25.49 -1.44 7.57
N GLU A 110 24.50 -0.55 7.42
CA GLU A 110 23.66 -0.53 6.23
C GLU A 110 24.47 -0.09 4.99
N PRO A 111 23.99 -0.41 3.77
CA PRO A 111 24.58 0.10 2.53
C PRO A 111 24.72 1.63 2.53
N ALA A 112 25.85 2.13 2.02
CA ALA A 112 26.15 3.57 1.99
C ALA A 112 25.08 4.39 1.22
N GLU A 113 24.42 3.77 0.24
CA GLU A 113 23.33 4.36 -0.54
C GLU A 113 22.14 4.76 0.35
N HIS A 114 21.91 4.07 1.47
CA HIS A 114 20.82 4.41 2.39
C HIS A 114 21.05 5.78 3.05
N ILE A 115 22.29 6.27 3.16
CA ILE A 115 22.62 7.61 3.69
C ILE A 115 22.10 8.72 2.78
N GLN A 116 21.95 8.45 1.48
CA GLN A 116 21.44 9.44 0.52
C GLN A 116 19.93 9.68 0.65
N LEU A 117 19.25 8.95 1.53
CA LEU A 117 17.82 9.11 1.74
C LEU A 117 17.51 10.38 2.56
N PRO A 118 16.32 10.98 2.38
CA PRO A 118 15.96 12.22 3.07
C PRO A 118 16.00 12.12 4.61
N GLN A 119 15.66 10.96 5.18
CA GLN A 119 15.58 10.79 6.63
C GLN A 119 16.96 10.78 7.32
N PRO A 120 17.96 9.99 6.86
CA PRO A 120 19.35 10.11 7.34
C PRO A 120 19.97 11.49 7.07
N GLN A 121 19.76 12.07 5.89
CA GLN A 121 20.29 13.40 5.55
C GLN A 121 19.76 14.49 6.51
N ALA A 122 18.46 14.46 6.83
CA ALA A 122 17.86 15.39 7.78
C ALA A 122 18.47 15.29 9.19
N ARG A 123 19.05 14.14 9.54
CA ARG A 123 19.73 13.87 10.82
C ARG A 123 21.25 14.02 10.74
N ARG A 124 21.79 14.34 9.55
CA ARG A 124 23.23 14.45 9.27
C ARG A 124 24.00 13.17 9.62
N LEU A 125 23.37 12.01 9.45
CA LEU A 125 24.05 10.74 9.63
C LEU A 125 25.04 10.51 8.48
N THR A 126 26.23 10.00 8.81
CA THR A 126 27.28 9.65 7.83
C THR A 126 27.33 8.16 7.55
N TYR A 127 26.78 7.33 8.45
CA TYR A 127 26.54 5.90 8.32
C TYR A 127 25.31 5.51 9.15
N ILE A 128 24.83 4.28 8.99
CA ILE A 128 23.72 3.73 9.77
C ILE A 128 24.15 2.37 10.31
N VAL A 129 24.05 2.20 11.63
CA VAL A 129 24.21 0.90 12.30
C VAL A 129 22.87 0.16 12.25
N CYS A 130 22.86 -1.02 11.64
CA CYS A 130 21.64 -1.77 11.38
C CYS A 130 21.31 -2.73 12.53
N PRO A 131 20.07 -2.68 13.08
CA PRO A 131 19.66 -3.52 14.21
C PRO A 131 19.24 -4.94 13.79
N SER A 132 19.21 -5.25 12.49
CA SER A 132 18.57 -6.45 11.96
C SER A 132 19.39 -7.73 12.09
N LEU A 133 20.72 -7.62 12.18
CA LEU A 133 21.62 -8.71 12.57
C LEU A 133 22.68 -8.14 13.51
N MET A 134 22.67 -8.63 14.74
CA MET A 134 23.61 -8.23 15.79
C MET A 134 24.01 -9.45 16.62
N ALA A 135 25.25 -9.49 17.07
CA ALA A 135 25.75 -10.59 17.91
C ALA A 135 26.44 -10.04 19.14
N SER A 136 26.22 -10.64 20.31
CA SER A 136 26.79 -10.14 21.56
C SER A 136 27.08 -11.26 22.54
N ARG A 137 28.12 -11.07 23.34
CA ARG A 137 28.27 -11.81 24.58
C ARG A 137 27.23 -11.38 25.61
N VAL A 138 26.95 -12.26 26.56
CA VAL A 138 26.08 -11.94 27.70
C VAL A 138 26.63 -10.73 28.46
N GLY A 139 25.75 -9.80 28.81
CA GLY A 139 26.07 -8.65 29.67
C GLY A 139 27.03 -7.64 29.06
N HIS A 140 27.11 -7.50 27.73
CA HIS A 140 27.91 -6.43 27.13
C HIS A 140 27.39 -5.03 27.55
N PRO A 141 28.24 -4.11 28.06
CA PRO A 141 27.80 -2.84 28.63
C PRO A 141 27.12 -1.90 27.62
N PHE A 142 27.39 -2.09 26.32
CA PHE A 142 26.71 -1.34 25.25
C PHE A 142 25.18 -1.38 25.37
N TRP A 143 24.60 -2.50 25.78
CA TRP A 143 23.13 -2.61 25.86
C TRP A 143 22.53 -1.72 26.94
N GLN A 144 23.23 -1.52 28.06
CA GLN A 144 22.80 -0.57 29.09
C GLN A 144 22.82 0.88 28.57
N HIS A 145 23.81 1.20 27.73
CA HIS A 145 23.88 2.48 27.04
C HIS A 145 22.71 2.66 26.06
N VAL A 146 22.40 1.64 25.25
CA VAL A 146 21.23 1.64 24.36
C VAL A 146 19.92 1.82 25.15
N TRP A 147 19.79 1.21 26.33
CA TRP A 147 18.59 1.37 27.17
C TRP A 147 18.36 2.81 27.62
N GLN A 148 19.42 3.57 27.90
CA GLN A 148 19.29 5.00 28.23
C GLN A 148 18.66 5.76 27.05
N TYR A 149 19.11 5.48 25.82
CA TYR A 149 18.52 6.06 24.62
C TYR A 149 17.06 5.64 24.40
N LEU A 150 16.67 4.39 24.72
CA LEU A 150 15.27 3.97 24.65
C LEU A 150 14.41 4.79 25.63
N VAL A 151 14.89 5.01 26.86
CA VAL A 151 14.18 5.80 27.87
C VAL A 151 14.11 7.28 27.48
N GLU A 152 15.10 7.83 26.79
CA GLU A 152 15.09 9.23 26.35
C GLU A 152 14.20 9.47 25.12
N SER A 153 14.10 8.48 24.24
CA SER A 153 13.48 8.64 22.92
C SER A 153 12.13 7.94 22.76
N TYR A 154 11.59 7.28 23.80
CA TYR A 154 10.30 6.56 23.68
C TYR A 154 9.12 7.44 23.24
N HIS A 155 9.20 8.75 23.48
CA HIS A 155 8.22 9.74 23.03
C HIS A 155 8.32 10.08 21.54
N PHE A 156 9.40 9.68 20.86
CA PHE A 156 9.64 10.10 19.49
C PHE A 156 8.65 9.39 18.56
N PRO A 157 8.03 10.13 17.62
CA PRO A 157 6.95 9.57 16.80
C PRO A 157 7.45 8.58 15.74
N GLY A 158 8.73 8.61 15.39
CA GLY A 158 9.33 7.77 14.36
C GLY A 158 10.08 6.58 14.95
N VAL A 159 9.72 5.37 14.54
CA VAL A 159 10.36 4.11 14.97
C VAL A 159 11.88 4.13 14.77
N LEU A 160 12.37 4.69 13.65
CA LEU A 160 13.79 4.72 13.33
C LEU A 160 14.60 5.45 14.40
N ASP A 161 14.02 6.49 15.02
CA ASP A 161 14.67 7.27 16.07
C ASP A 161 14.35 6.81 17.48
N ALA A 162 13.18 6.22 17.71
CA ALA A 162 12.73 5.83 19.05
C ALA A 162 13.29 4.48 19.50
N THR A 163 13.49 3.55 18.55
CA THR A 163 13.89 2.17 18.85
C THR A 163 14.76 1.54 17.78
N GLY A 164 14.76 2.08 16.56
CA GLY A 164 15.39 1.46 15.39
C GLY A 164 16.81 1.96 15.05
N PRO A 165 17.21 1.93 13.77
CA PRO A 165 18.61 2.11 13.35
C PRO A 165 19.21 3.49 13.70
N PHE A 166 18.42 4.57 13.69
CA PHE A 166 18.96 5.90 14.02
C PHE A 166 19.20 6.06 15.51
N LEU A 167 18.40 5.41 16.37
CA LEU A 167 18.70 5.29 17.79
C LEU A 167 20.01 4.55 18.00
N LEU A 168 20.12 3.36 17.40
CA LEU A 168 21.28 2.50 17.57
C LEU A 168 22.57 3.19 17.09
N THR A 169 22.48 3.92 15.98
CA THR A 169 23.60 4.72 15.46
C THR A 169 24.04 5.79 16.47
N ARG A 170 23.11 6.57 17.03
CA ARG A 170 23.44 7.57 18.07
C ARG A 170 24.01 6.95 19.34
N ALA A 171 23.49 5.80 19.75
CA ALA A 171 23.99 5.06 20.91
C ALA A 171 25.41 4.55 20.66
N TYR A 172 25.71 4.05 19.45
CA TYR A 172 27.06 3.66 19.05
C TYR A 172 28.03 4.84 19.08
N ASP A 173 27.67 5.97 18.45
CA ASP A 173 28.53 7.16 18.32
C ASP A 173 28.97 7.75 19.67
N THR A 174 28.16 7.53 20.71
CA THR A 174 28.37 8.08 22.05
C THR A 174 28.83 7.03 23.05
N PHE A 175 29.00 5.78 22.64
CA PHE A 175 29.40 4.72 23.55
C PHE A 175 30.88 4.91 23.97
N PRO A 176 31.20 4.92 25.27
CA PRO A 176 32.55 5.24 25.74
C PRO A 176 33.66 4.22 25.39
N SER A 177 33.31 3.03 24.92
CA SER A 177 34.27 1.95 24.66
C SER A 177 34.06 1.29 23.29
N PRO A 178 34.17 2.06 22.20
CA PRO A 178 33.87 1.57 20.85
C PRO A 178 34.80 0.43 20.41
N ASP A 179 36.02 0.34 20.96
CA ASP A 179 36.98 -0.73 20.65
C ASP A 179 36.50 -2.14 21.06
N THR A 180 35.45 -2.23 21.89
CA THR A 180 34.80 -3.50 22.26
C THR A 180 33.74 -3.95 21.24
N ILE A 181 33.49 -3.13 20.22
CA ILE A 181 32.45 -3.33 19.21
C ILE A 181 33.12 -3.50 17.85
N SER A 182 32.92 -4.65 17.23
CA SER A 182 33.30 -4.87 15.84
C SER A 182 32.19 -4.41 14.92
N LEU A 183 32.47 -3.33 14.19
CA LEU A 183 31.58 -2.78 13.19
C LEU A 183 31.90 -3.39 11.82
N VAL A 184 30.95 -4.16 11.30
CA VAL A 184 31.11 -4.95 10.08
C VAL A 184 30.60 -4.18 8.87
N ALA A 185 31.38 -4.22 7.79
CA ALA A 185 31.05 -3.57 6.53
C ALA A 185 29.78 -4.17 5.90
N SER A 186 29.02 -3.32 5.19
CA SER A 186 27.72 -3.70 4.62
C SER A 186 27.83 -4.88 3.66
N GLU A 187 28.93 -5.04 2.95
CA GLU A 187 29.15 -6.10 1.96
C GLU A 187 29.19 -7.51 2.58
N LEU A 188 29.38 -7.63 3.89
CA LEU A 188 29.41 -8.90 4.60
C LEU A 188 28.04 -9.32 5.15
N LEU A 189 27.20 -8.37 5.57
CA LEU A 189 25.92 -8.65 6.24
C LEU A 189 24.68 -8.08 5.53
N TYR A 190 24.86 -7.00 4.78
CA TYR A 190 23.84 -6.22 4.08
C TYR A 190 24.29 -5.90 2.64
N PRO A 191 24.65 -6.89 1.82
CA PRO A 191 25.32 -6.67 0.53
C PRO A 191 24.41 -6.06 -0.56
N VAL A 192 23.16 -5.76 -0.22
CA VAL A 192 22.13 -5.21 -1.11
C VAL A 192 21.34 -4.13 -0.41
N THR A 193 20.97 -3.10 -1.18
CA THR A 193 20.05 -2.07 -0.72
C THR A 193 18.63 -2.60 -0.73
N LYS A 194 17.74 -1.92 0.01
CA LYS A 194 16.30 -2.20 -0.08
C LYS A 194 15.75 -2.01 -1.49
N PHE A 195 16.34 -1.11 -2.29
CA PHE A 195 15.95 -0.88 -3.67
C PHE A 195 16.34 -2.06 -4.57
N ASP A 196 17.52 -2.65 -4.37
CA ASP A 196 17.94 -3.83 -5.13
C ASP A 196 16.99 -5.02 -4.89
N CYS A 197 16.50 -5.17 -3.66
CA CYS A 197 15.49 -6.17 -3.33
C CYS A 197 14.14 -5.86 -3.99
N TRP A 198 13.66 -4.62 -3.88
CA TRP A 198 12.32 -4.24 -4.37
C TRP A 198 12.22 -4.13 -5.90
N ASP A 199 13.33 -3.79 -6.56
CA ASP A 199 13.44 -3.76 -8.02
C ASP A 199 13.67 -5.16 -8.61
N GLY A 200 13.75 -6.20 -7.78
CA GLY A 200 13.94 -7.58 -8.19
C GLY A 200 15.35 -7.88 -8.73
N LYS A 201 16.36 -7.05 -8.43
CA LYS A 201 17.74 -7.28 -8.89
C LYS A 201 18.32 -8.58 -8.34
N LEU A 202 17.89 -9.02 -7.16
CA LEU A 202 18.27 -10.31 -6.58
C LEU A 202 17.89 -11.51 -7.48
N ASN A 203 16.89 -11.36 -8.35
CA ASN A 203 16.50 -12.41 -9.29
C ASN A 203 17.47 -12.53 -10.48
N ASN A 204 18.41 -11.59 -10.64
CA ASN A 204 19.46 -11.67 -11.65
C ASN A 204 20.60 -12.58 -11.14
N PRO A 205 20.89 -13.73 -11.79
CA PRO A 205 21.88 -14.69 -11.30
C PRO A 205 23.30 -14.13 -11.23
N GLN A 206 23.70 -13.26 -12.17
CA GLN A 206 25.03 -12.68 -12.20
C GLN A 206 25.21 -11.66 -11.06
N PHE A 207 24.19 -10.84 -10.83
CA PHE A 207 24.17 -9.92 -9.70
C PHE A 207 24.23 -10.69 -8.38
N ARG A 208 23.36 -11.69 -8.21
CA ARG A 208 23.31 -12.54 -7.01
C ARG A 208 24.65 -13.23 -6.76
N GLN A 209 25.23 -13.85 -7.79
CA GLN A 209 26.54 -14.50 -7.67
C GLN A 209 27.61 -13.53 -7.18
N LYS A 210 27.65 -12.31 -7.73
CA LYS A 210 28.61 -11.27 -7.33
C LYS A 210 28.49 -10.91 -5.86
N ILE A 211 27.27 -10.59 -5.38
CA ILE A 211 27.06 -10.16 -3.99
C ILE A 211 27.28 -11.30 -2.99
N THR A 212 27.01 -12.57 -3.37
CA THR A 212 27.13 -13.72 -2.47
C THR A 212 28.56 -14.22 -2.28
N GLN A 213 29.55 -13.70 -3.03
CA GLN A 213 30.93 -14.20 -2.98
C GLN A 213 31.57 -14.07 -1.59
N GLN A 214 31.35 -12.93 -0.92
CA GLN A 214 31.92 -12.63 0.39
C GLN A 214 30.88 -12.45 1.49
N ALA A 215 29.61 -12.26 1.13
CA ALA A 215 28.55 -12.05 2.11
C ALA A 215 28.28 -13.32 2.94
N PHE A 216 28.03 -13.09 4.23
CA PHE A 216 27.55 -14.09 5.18
C PHE A 216 26.04 -14.23 5.16
N ALA A 217 25.33 -13.13 4.91
CA ALA A 217 23.88 -13.09 4.86
C ALA A 217 23.37 -12.02 3.88
N ILE A 218 22.08 -12.12 3.54
CA ILE A 218 21.35 -11.11 2.76
C ILE A 218 20.11 -10.70 3.56
N HIS A 219 20.00 -9.42 3.88
CA HIS A 219 18.74 -8.84 4.33
C HIS A 219 17.82 -8.59 3.14
N HIS A 220 16.65 -9.22 3.10
CA HIS A 220 15.72 -9.07 1.98
C HIS A 220 14.87 -7.80 2.05
N TRP A 221 14.93 -7.05 3.16
CA TRP A 221 14.19 -5.81 3.37
C TRP A 221 12.70 -5.97 3.03
N HIS A 222 12.09 -7.10 3.44
CA HIS A 222 10.69 -7.42 3.14
C HIS A 222 9.79 -6.30 3.60
N GLY A 223 10.15 -5.65 4.71
CA GLY A 223 9.44 -4.49 5.22
C GLY A 223 8.04 -4.84 5.67
N SER A 224 7.85 -6.03 6.24
CA SER A 224 6.55 -6.53 6.70
C SER A 224 5.81 -5.56 7.62
N TRP A 225 6.52 -4.65 8.30
CA TRP A 225 5.91 -3.61 9.13
C TRP A 225 5.74 -2.25 8.45
N PHE A 226 6.48 -1.86 7.39
CA PHE A 226 6.29 -0.56 6.71
C PHE A 226 5.66 -0.69 5.32
N LYS A 227 5.73 -1.86 4.70
CA LYS A 227 4.92 -2.24 3.55
C LYS A 227 3.50 -2.60 3.98
N GLN A 228 3.31 -3.26 5.15
CA GLN A 228 1.98 -3.31 5.80
C GLN A 228 1.59 -1.95 6.40
N LYS A 229 2.54 -1.09 6.80
CA LYS A 229 2.29 0.33 7.11
C LYS A 229 2.59 1.27 5.96
N SER A 230 2.11 0.94 4.76
CA SER A 230 1.68 2.02 3.84
C SER A 230 0.42 2.74 4.37
N THR A 231 0.23 2.81 5.69
CA THR A 231 -0.90 3.39 6.42
C THR A 231 -0.48 4.36 7.54
N LYS A 232 0.81 4.77 7.60
CA LYS A 232 1.27 5.83 8.52
C LYS A 232 2.29 6.82 7.92
N THR A 233 2.07 7.23 6.67
CA THR A 233 1.92 8.68 6.48
C THR A 233 0.56 9.00 7.09
N GLU A 234 0.33 10.17 7.70
CA GLU A 234 -1.05 10.55 8.04
C GLU A 234 -1.93 10.15 6.86
N ASP A 235 -2.89 9.23 7.03
CA ASP A 235 -3.77 8.66 5.97
C ASP A 235 -4.62 9.81 5.42
N THR A 236 -3.95 10.71 4.74
CA THR A 236 -4.41 11.98 4.27
C THR A 236 -4.31 11.87 2.78
N LEU A 237 -5.45 11.70 2.17
CA LEU A 237 -5.55 11.57 0.74
C LEU A 237 -5.34 12.97 0.15
N PRO A 238 -4.46 13.13 -0.84
CA PRO A 238 -4.35 14.37 -1.58
C PRO A 238 -5.72 14.69 -2.19
N LEU A 239 -6.26 15.83 -1.76
CA LEU A 239 -7.56 16.30 -2.16
C LEU A 239 -7.44 17.77 -2.53
N SER A 240 -7.82 18.15 -3.74
CA SER A 240 -7.79 19.55 -4.16
C SER A 240 -9.20 20.08 -4.39
N LEU A 241 -9.44 21.36 -4.10
CA LEU A 241 -10.66 22.05 -4.50
C LEU A 241 -10.36 22.95 -5.68
N MET A 242 -11.10 22.76 -6.76
CA MET A 242 -11.12 23.61 -7.93
C MET A 242 -12.41 24.44 -7.95
N VAL A 243 -12.29 25.72 -8.31
CA VAL A 243 -13.42 26.61 -8.53
C VAL A 243 -13.17 27.40 -9.80
N LYS A 244 -14.12 27.38 -10.74
CA LYS A 244 -14.01 28.07 -12.03
C LYS A 244 -12.71 27.74 -12.79
N GLY A 245 -12.40 26.45 -12.89
CA GLY A 245 -11.23 25.94 -13.61
C GLY A 245 -9.88 26.16 -12.93
N ARG A 246 -9.85 26.72 -11.71
CA ARG A 246 -8.60 26.99 -10.97
C ARG A 246 -8.59 26.23 -9.65
N ILE A 247 -7.48 25.56 -9.35
CA ILE A 247 -7.28 24.99 -8.02
C ILE A 247 -7.08 26.13 -7.02
N ILE A 248 -7.93 26.19 -6.01
CA ILE A 248 -7.89 27.22 -4.97
C ILE A 248 -7.46 26.68 -3.61
N LEU A 249 -7.46 25.35 -3.43
CA LEU A 249 -7.05 24.68 -2.20
C LEU A 249 -6.41 23.34 -2.53
N HIS A 250 -5.28 23.07 -1.89
CA HIS A 250 -4.73 21.73 -1.72
C HIS A 250 -4.92 21.34 -0.26
N ALA A 251 -5.58 20.21 -0.03
CA ALA A 251 -5.90 19.68 1.27
C ALA A 251 -5.43 18.23 1.39
N LYS A 252 -5.45 17.78 2.63
CA LYS A 252 -5.05 16.45 3.06
C LYS A 252 -6.23 15.88 3.85
N PHE A 253 -6.93 14.90 3.28
CA PHE A 253 -8.21 14.42 3.79
C PHE A 253 -8.08 13.07 4.48
N ARG A 254 -8.47 12.98 5.77
CA ARG A 254 -8.46 11.72 6.54
C ARG A 254 -9.78 10.95 6.38
N PHE A 255 -9.80 10.01 5.45
CA PHE A 255 -10.99 9.22 5.13
C PHE A 255 -11.51 8.41 6.31
N ASN A 256 -10.65 7.66 7.01
CA ASN A 256 -11.05 6.83 8.15
C ASN A 256 -11.67 7.64 9.30
N LEU A 257 -11.15 8.85 9.54
CA LEU A 257 -11.71 9.76 10.55
C LEU A 257 -13.08 10.28 10.12
N TYR A 258 -13.23 10.67 8.86
CA TYR A 258 -14.52 11.10 8.33
C TYR A 258 -15.56 9.98 8.42
N GLN A 259 -15.22 8.76 8.00
CA GLN A 259 -16.09 7.58 8.09
C GLN A 259 -16.55 7.33 9.54
N SER A 260 -15.64 7.43 10.51
CA SER A 260 -15.98 7.28 11.93
C SER A 260 -16.96 8.35 12.45
N LEU A 261 -16.90 9.56 11.90
CA LEU A 261 -17.76 10.69 12.28
C LEU A 261 -19.09 10.72 11.50
N SER A 262 -19.11 10.16 10.28
CA SER A 262 -20.26 10.17 9.37
C SER A 262 -21.18 8.94 9.51
N ASN A 263 -20.92 8.05 10.48
CA ASN A 263 -21.64 6.81 10.80
C ASN A 263 -23.14 6.94 11.13
N GLN A 264 -23.78 8.07 10.83
CA GLN A 264 -25.24 8.16 10.78
C GLN A 264 -25.75 7.78 9.38
N GLU A 265 -25.94 6.48 9.16
CA GLU A 265 -26.47 5.91 7.90
C GLU A 265 -27.77 6.61 7.41
N SER A 266 -28.57 7.13 8.33
CA SER A 266 -29.86 7.79 8.04
C SER A 266 -29.77 9.16 7.34
N GLN A 267 -28.57 9.73 7.15
CA GLN A 267 -28.38 11.06 6.52
C GLN A 267 -27.56 11.05 5.22
N GLN A 268 -27.08 9.90 4.76
CA GLN A 268 -26.32 9.85 3.52
C GLN A 268 -27.25 10.09 2.31
N PRO A 269 -26.88 10.93 1.34
CA PRO A 269 -27.72 11.20 0.16
C PRO A 269 -27.69 10.04 -0.85
N LEU A 270 -28.80 9.83 -1.57
CA LEU A 270 -28.88 8.79 -2.60
C LEU A 270 -27.96 9.12 -3.79
N VAL A 271 -27.12 8.16 -4.18
CA VAL A 271 -26.26 8.23 -5.37
C VAL A 271 -26.78 7.29 -6.44
N SER A 272 -27.09 7.80 -7.64
CA SER A 272 -27.45 6.97 -8.79
C SER A 272 -26.23 6.72 -9.67
N CYS A 273 -25.78 5.47 -9.73
CA CYS A 273 -24.79 5.01 -10.70
C CYS A 273 -25.48 4.80 -12.06
N MET A 274 -25.01 5.49 -13.10
CA MET A 274 -25.61 5.45 -14.43
C MET A 274 -24.77 4.56 -15.34
N MET A 275 -25.32 3.40 -15.70
CA MET A 275 -24.66 2.43 -16.57
C MET A 275 -25.38 2.35 -17.92
N VAL A 276 -24.67 2.68 -18.99
CA VAL A 276 -25.15 2.48 -20.37
C VAL A 276 -24.42 1.27 -20.94
N THR A 277 -25.16 0.36 -21.54
CA THR A 277 -24.57 -0.87 -22.09
C THR A 277 -25.19 -1.28 -23.42
N LYS A 278 -24.39 -1.94 -24.26
CA LYS A 278 -24.78 -2.47 -25.56
C LYS A 278 -23.84 -3.59 -26.01
N ASN A 279 -24.36 -4.80 -26.20
CA ASN A 279 -23.58 -5.97 -26.68
C ASN A 279 -22.40 -6.37 -25.76
N ARG A 280 -22.49 -6.11 -24.45
CA ARG A 280 -21.40 -6.34 -23.47
C ARG A 280 -21.85 -7.08 -22.21
N PHE A 281 -22.64 -8.13 -22.39
CA PHE A 281 -23.23 -8.89 -21.28
C PHE A 281 -22.22 -9.31 -20.19
N GLN A 282 -21.03 -9.81 -20.55
CA GLN A 282 -20.04 -10.27 -19.57
C GLN A 282 -19.43 -9.12 -18.78
N GLN A 283 -19.11 -8.02 -19.46
CA GLN A 283 -18.56 -6.84 -18.82
C GLN A 283 -19.60 -6.16 -17.92
N ALA A 284 -20.83 -5.99 -18.41
CA ALA A 284 -21.94 -5.45 -17.63
C ALA A 284 -22.19 -6.25 -16.35
N LYS A 285 -22.06 -7.59 -16.40
CA LYS A 285 -22.14 -8.44 -15.21
C LYS A 285 -21.08 -8.10 -14.16
N LEU A 286 -19.84 -7.86 -14.59
CA LEU A 286 -18.75 -7.46 -13.69
C LEU A 286 -18.95 -6.05 -13.14
N ALA A 287 -19.43 -5.12 -13.96
CA ALA A 287 -19.77 -3.77 -13.54
C ALA A 287 -20.90 -3.76 -12.51
N ILE A 288 -21.93 -4.60 -12.67
CA ILE A 288 -23.00 -4.81 -11.68
C ILE A 288 -22.43 -5.38 -10.38
N GLN A 289 -21.55 -6.38 -10.46
CA GLN A 289 -20.89 -6.94 -9.26
C GLN A 289 -20.08 -5.87 -8.51
N CYS A 290 -19.36 -4.99 -9.23
CA CYS A 290 -18.63 -3.87 -8.62
C CYS A 290 -19.58 -2.89 -7.92
N PHE A 291 -20.77 -2.66 -8.48
CA PHE A 291 -21.79 -1.80 -7.87
C PHE A 291 -22.32 -2.41 -6.57
N GLN A 292 -22.69 -3.69 -6.60
CA GLN A 292 -23.20 -4.41 -5.42
C GLN A 292 -22.18 -4.38 -4.27
N ASN A 293 -20.89 -4.52 -4.60
CA ASN A 293 -19.79 -4.52 -3.65
C ASN A 293 -19.44 -3.15 -3.05
N GLN A 294 -20.00 -2.03 -3.51
CA GLN A 294 -19.68 -0.71 -2.91
C GLN A 294 -20.04 -0.66 -1.43
N THR A 295 -19.15 -0.08 -0.61
CA THR A 295 -19.36 0.12 0.84
C THR A 295 -20.41 1.19 1.14
N TYR A 296 -20.55 2.19 0.27
CA TYR A 296 -21.61 3.20 0.35
C TYR A 296 -22.98 2.54 0.14
N ARG A 297 -23.89 2.67 1.12
CA ARG A 297 -25.15 1.90 1.15
C ARG A 297 -26.30 2.56 0.40
N HIS A 298 -26.43 3.89 0.49
CA HIS A 298 -27.56 4.61 -0.10
C HIS A 298 -27.31 4.90 -1.59
N LYS A 299 -27.34 3.85 -2.40
CA LYS A 299 -27.03 3.88 -3.83
C LYS A 299 -28.11 3.16 -4.63
N GLU A 300 -28.24 3.52 -5.90
CA GLU A 300 -28.99 2.77 -6.90
C GLU A 300 -28.17 2.66 -8.19
N LEU A 301 -28.45 1.65 -9.01
CA LEU A 301 -27.87 1.47 -10.32
C LEU A 301 -28.97 1.61 -11.38
N VAL A 302 -28.81 2.56 -12.29
CA VAL A 302 -29.71 2.74 -13.44
C VAL A 302 -29.02 2.19 -14.68
N ILE A 303 -29.50 1.06 -15.16
CA ILE A 303 -29.00 0.38 -16.35
C ILE A 303 -29.85 0.76 -17.55
N VAL A 304 -29.25 1.40 -18.54
CA VAL A 304 -29.86 1.65 -19.84
C VAL A 304 -29.25 0.70 -20.86
N ASP A 305 -30.03 -0.28 -21.29
CA ASP A 305 -29.59 -1.33 -22.20
C ASP A 305 -30.14 -1.09 -23.62
N ASP A 306 -29.22 -0.79 -24.55
CA ASP A 306 -29.48 -0.63 -26.01
C ASP A 306 -29.07 -1.88 -26.81
N ASP A 307 -29.03 -3.05 -26.16
CA ASP A 307 -28.86 -4.36 -26.78
C ASP A 307 -30.18 -4.89 -27.38
N LYS A 308 -30.08 -5.84 -28.29
CA LYS A 308 -31.20 -6.63 -28.83
C LYS A 308 -31.43 -7.94 -28.07
N SER A 309 -30.47 -8.39 -27.25
CA SER A 309 -30.52 -9.65 -26.51
C SER A 309 -31.04 -9.47 -25.08
N ASP A 310 -32.05 -10.24 -24.67
CA ASP A 310 -32.64 -10.15 -23.32
C ASP A 310 -31.78 -10.80 -22.22
N ARG A 311 -30.59 -11.31 -22.54
CA ARG A 311 -29.71 -11.99 -21.58
C ARG A 311 -29.39 -11.14 -20.35
N LEU A 312 -29.14 -9.85 -20.53
CA LEU A 312 -28.87 -8.95 -19.42
C LEU A 312 -30.12 -8.70 -18.58
N ALA A 313 -31.29 -8.55 -19.21
CA ALA A 313 -32.57 -8.41 -18.52
C ALA A 313 -32.86 -9.63 -17.63
N GLU A 314 -32.69 -10.84 -18.17
CA GLU A 314 -32.86 -12.09 -17.44
C GLU A 314 -31.89 -12.18 -16.25
N TYR A 315 -30.63 -11.83 -16.45
CA TYR A 315 -29.63 -11.82 -15.39
C TYR A 315 -29.98 -10.82 -14.27
N VAL A 316 -30.32 -9.58 -14.63
CA VAL A 316 -30.70 -8.55 -13.65
C VAL A 316 -31.96 -8.95 -12.88
N HIS A 317 -32.96 -9.53 -13.55
CA HIS A 317 -34.15 -10.05 -12.89
C HIS A 317 -33.83 -11.15 -11.87
N GLN A 318 -32.88 -12.04 -12.19
CA GLN A 318 -32.45 -13.12 -11.29
C GLN A 318 -31.67 -12.62 -10.08
N LEU A 319 -31.05 -11.43 -10.13
CA LEU A 319 -30.36 -10.86 -8.97
C LEU A 319 -31.33 -10.47 -7.84
N ALA A 320 -32.59 -10.17 -8.17
CA ALA A 320 -33.61 -9.72 -7.22
C ALA A 320 -33.11 -8.57 -6.31
N ASP A 321 -32.36 -7.64 -6.90
CA ASP A 321 -31.77 -6.50 -6.21
C ASP A 321 -32.59 -5.23 -6.50
N ASP A 322 -33.40 -4.82 -5.52
CA ASP A 322 -34.29 -3.66 -5.64
C ASP A 322 -33.55 -2.32 -5.79
N THR A 323 -32.22 -2.30 -5.60
CA THR A 323 -31.40 -1.11 -5.85
C THR A 323 -30.99 -0.98 -7.32
N ILE A 324 -31.31 -1.96 -8.16
CA ILE A 324 -30.98 -1.95 -9.59
C ILE A 324 -32.25 -1.70 -10.41
N GLN A 325 -32.28 -0.56 -11.10
CA GLN A 325 -33.28 -0.23 -12.10
C GLN A 325 -32.77 -0.60 -13.49
N TYR A 326 -33.54 -1.39 -14.23
CA TYR A 326 -33.17 -1.82 -15.57
C TYR A 326 -34.17 -1.30 -16.60
N LEU A 327 -33.66 -0.56 -17.58
CA LEU A 327 -34.41 0.00 -18.70
C LEU A 327 -33.93 -0.63 -20.00
N ARG A 328 -34.77 -1.49 -20.57
CA ARG A 328 -34.57 -2.00 -21.92
C ARG A 328 -35.12 -1.03 -22.95
N LEU A 329 -34.31 -0.68 -23.95
CA LEU A 329 -34.71 0.22 -25.02
C LEU A 329 -35.11 -0.52 -26.30
N ALA A 330 -36.03 0.09 -27.06
CA ALA A 330 -36.25 -0.27 -28.45
C ALA A 330 -35.04 0.17 -29.31
N PRO A 331 -34.63 -0.61 -30.34
CA PRO A 331 -33.44 -0.35 -31.12
C PRO A 331 -33.61 0.84 -32.07
N GLU A 332 -33.32 2.05 -31.59
CA GLU A 332 -33.51 3.32 -32.32
C GLU A 332 -32.18 4.00 -32.72
N ASN A 333 -31.05 3.30 -32.61
CA ASN A 333 -29.71 3.80 -32.97
C ASN A 333 -29.32 5.14 -32.30
N ARG A 334 -29.71 5.28 -31.03
CA ARG A 334 -29.42 6.43 -30.18
C ARG A 334 -27.92 6.68 -30.04
N THR A 335 -27.54 7.92 -29.81
CA THR A 335 -26.16 8.29 -29.48
C THR A 335 -25.86 8.01 -28.01
N LEU A 336 -24.57 7.95 -27.64
CA LEU A 336 -24.19 7.68 -26.25
C LEU A 336 -24.70 8.77 -25.30
N GLY A 337 -24.66 10.04 -25.72
CA GLY A 337 -25.26 11.14 -24.96
C GLY A 337 -26.77 11.03 -24.75
N GLU A 338 -27.53 10.57 -25.75
CA GLU A 338 -28.97 10.31 -25.58
C GLU A 338 -29.23 9.21 -24.56
N LEU A 339 -28.44 8.13 -24.59
CA LEU A 339 -28.53 7.03 -23.61
C LEU A 339 -28.17 7.49 -22.19
N ARG A 340 -27.11 8.31 -22.04
CA ARG A 340 -26.73 8.91 -20.74
C ARG A 340 -27.81 9.86 -20.22
N ASN A 341 -28.47 10.62 -21.08
CA ASN A 341 -29.60 11.47 -20.70
C ASN A 341 -30.83 10.65 -20.26
N LEU A 342 -31.08 9.49 -20.88
CA LEU A 342 -32.12 8.56 -20.41
C LEU A 342 -31.78 8.03 -19.01
N ALA A 343 -30.54 7.59 -18.78
CA ALA A 343 -30.10 7.15 -17.45
C ALA A 343 -30.26 8.26 -16.41
N LEU A 344 -29.90 9.50 -16.76
CA LEU A 344 -30.07 10.67 -15.92
C LEU A 344 -31.56 10.97 -15.62
N ALA A 345 -32.45 10.84 -16.60
CA ALA A 345 -33.88 11.05 -16.41
C ALA A 345 -34.51 10.01 -15.46
N HIS A 346 -34.03 8.77 -15.50
CA HIS A 346 -34.50 7.67 -14.65
C HIS A 346 -33.83 7.58 -13.27
N SER A 347 -32.76 8.34 -13.04
CA SER A 347 -32.11 8.42 -11.72
C SER A 347 -32.97 9.14 -10.68
N SER A 348 -33.01 8.63 -9.44
CA SER A 348 -33.73 9.22 -8.30
C SER A 348 -32.78 9.93 -7.31
N GLY A 349 -31.49 9.62 -7.37
CA GLY A 349 -30.45 10.18 -6.52
C GLY A 349 -30.23 11.68 -6.73
N ILE A 350 -29.92 12.37 -5.63
CA ILE A 350 -29.52 13.77 -5.69
C ILE A 350 -28.08 13.92 -6.20
N TYR A 351 -27.29 12.85 -6.11
CA TYR A 351 -25.99 12.71 -6.75
C TYR A 351 -26.07 11.64 -7.83
N VAL A 352 -25.31 11.85 -8.91
CA VAL A 352 -25.17 10.90 -10.01
C VAL A 352 -23.70 10.57 -10.22
N CYS A 353 -23.42 9.31 -10.55
CA CYS A 353 -22.08 8.78 -10.76
C CYS A 353 -22.03 8.08 -12.13
N GLN A 354 -21.00 8.35 -12.93
CA GLN A 354 -20.80 7.60 -14.18
C GLN A 354 -20.27 6.20 -13.87
N TRP A 355 -20.89 5.21 -14.50
CA TRP A 355 -20.62 3.79 -14.28
C TRP A 355 -20.49 3.08 -15.63
N ASP A 356 -19.29 3.07 -16.19
CA ASP A 356 -19.06 2.46 -17.51
C ASP A 356 -19.10 0.91 -17.40
N ASP A 357 -19.65 0.26 -18.42
CA ASP A 357 -20.00 -1.17 -18.39
C ASP A 357 -18.80 -2.10 -18.62
N ASP A 358 -17.68 -1.56 -19.09
CA ASP A 358 -16.44 -2.25 -19.43
C ASP A 358 -15.28 -2.02 -18.45
N ASP A 359 -15.51 -1.27 -17.38
CA ASP A 359 -14.50 -0.96 -16.36
C ASP A 359 -14.78 -1.64 -15.02
N LEU A 360 -13.74 -1.78 -14.19
CA LEU A 360 -13.85 -2.35 -12.85
C LEU A 360 -13.69 -1.25 -11.80
N ILE A 361 -14.59 -1.27 -10.82
CA ILE A 361 -14.71 -0.19 -9.83
C ILE A 361 -14.49 -0.71 -8.42
N ASP A 362 -13.65 -0.01 -7.68
CA ASP A 362 -13.26 -0.37 -6.32
C ASP A 362 -14.41 -0.21 -5.32
N PRO A 363 -14.60 -1.13 -4.35
CA PRO A 363 -15.64 -1.03 -3.33
C PRO A 363 -15.72 0.31 -2.58
N LEU A 364 -14.61 1.04 -2.47
CA LEU A 364 -14.54 2.29 -1.73
C LEU A 364 -14.83 3.55 -2.58
N ARG A 365 -15.04 3.43 -3.91
CA ARG A 365 -15.13 4.59 -4.82
C ARG A 365 -16.23 5.57 -4.38
N LEU A 366 -17.47 5.10 -4.24
CA LEU A 366 -18.59 5.97 -3.90
C LEU A 366 -18.37 6.65 -2.54
N GLU A 367 -17.93 5.88 -1.55
CA GLU A 367 -17.75 6.40 -0.19
C GLU A 367 -16.66 7.47 -0.12
N MET A 368 -15.52 7.26 -0.79
CA MET A 368 -14.41 8.21 -0.82
C MET A 368 -14.74 9.48 -1.60
N GLN A 369 -15.39 9.37 -2.77
CA GLN A 369 -15.79 10.54 -3.55
C GLN A 369 -16.91 11.34 -2.84
N MET A 370 -17.89 10.67 -2.23
CA MET A 370 -18.94 11.34 -1.43
C MET A 370 -18.35 12.07 -0.21
N SER A 371 -17.40 11.43 0.48
CA SER A 371 -16.70 12.06 1.61
C SER A 371 -15.93 13.31 1.18
N ALA A 372 -15.27 13.26 0.01
CA ALA A 372 -14.58 14.41 -0.56
C ALA A 372 -15.53 15.56 -0.90
N LEU A 373 -16.70 15.26 -1.49
CA LEU A 373 -17.74 16.26 -1.78
C LEU A 373 -18.22 16.96 -0.51
N GLN A 374 -18.60 16.18 0.50
CA GLN A 374 -19.13 16.68 1.75
C GLN A 374 -18.08 17.50 2.53
N SER A 375 -16.84 17.01 2.60
CA SER A 375 -15.75 17.67 3.33
C SER A 375 -15.34 19.02 2.74
N LEU A 376 -15.41 19.17 1.41
CA LEU A 376 -15.06 20.42 0.73
C LEU A 376 -16.27 21.30 0.40
N ASN A 377 -17.47 20.84 0.74
CA ASN A 377 -18.73 21.43 0.26
C ASN A 377 -18.66 21.68 -1.25
N ALA A 378 -18.35 20.62 -2.00
CA ALA A 378 -18.17 20.64 -3.45
C ALA A 378 -19.43 20.11 -4.15
N ASP A 379 -19.62 20.55 -5.39
CA ASP A 379 -20.72 20.16 -6.27
C ASP A 379 -20.41 18.86 -7.04
N ALA A 380 -19.14 18.64 -7.40
CA ALA A 380 -18.69 17.48 -8.16
C ALA A 380 -17.31 16.98 -7.71
N CYS A 381 -17.01 15.71 -7.96
CA CYS A 381 -15.74 15.06 -7.66
C CYS A 381 -15.24 14.31 -8.89
N PHE A 382 -13.94 14.47 -9.20
CA PHE A 382 -13.24 13.68 -10.21
C PHE A 382 -12.00 13.03 -9.60
N LEU A 383 -11.59 11.91 -10.18
CA LEU A 383 -10.27 11.34 -9.94
C LEU A 383 -9.22 12.08 -10.79
N GLN A 384 -8.06 12.36 -10.19
CA GLN A 384 -6.93 12.98 -10.91
C GLN A 384 -6.11 11.96 -11.70
N ARG A 385 -6.18 10.70 -11.30
CA ARG A 385 -5.53 9.55 -11.92
C ARG A 385 -6.43 8.35 -11.70
N TRP A 386 -6.38 7.39 -12.61
CA TRP A 386 -6.90 6.04 -12.44
C TRP A 386 -5.84 4.98 -12.82
N LEU A 387 -6.11 3.72 -12.51
CA LEU A 387 -5.36 2.58 -13.02
C LEU A 387 -5.89 2.18 -14.41
N MET A 388 -4.98 1.81 -15.30
CA MET A 388 -5.30 1.28 -16.63
C MET A 388 -4.73 -0.12 -16.75
N TRP A 389 -5.51 -1.06 -17.27
CA TRP A 389 -5.14 -2.48 -17.37
C TRP A 389 -5.22 -2.99 -18.80
N TRP A 390 -4.07 -3.38 -19.34
CA TRP A 390 -3.94 -4.10 -20.60
C TRP A 390 -3.89 -5.59 -20.31
N VAL A 391 -5.06 -6.25 -20.37
CA VAL A 391 -5.24 -7.66 -19.99
C VAL A 391 -4.32 -8.57 -20.83
N GLU A 392 -4.41 -8.45 -22.16
CA GLU A 392 -3.67 -9.26 -23.12
C GLU A 392 -2.14 -9.08 -22.99
N GLN A 393 -1.69 -7.83 -22.81
CA GLN A 393 -0.27 -7.51 -22.69
C GLN A 393 0.27 -7.70 -21.27
N ARG A 394 -0.56 -8.17 -20.32
CA ARG A 394 -0.21 -8.41 -18.92
C ARG A 394 0.54 -7.23 -18.30
N ARG A 395 0.01 -6.03 -18.49
CA ARG A 395 0.59 -4.78 -17.99
C ARG A 395 -0.47 -3.86 -17.42
N MET A 396 -0.10 -3.08 -16.42
CA MET A 396 -0.94 -2.05 -15.83
C MET A 396 -0.17 -0.73 -15.72
N ALA A 397 -0.88 0.38 -15.65
CA ALA A 397 -0.27 1.67 -15.44
C ALA A 397 -1.12 2.57 -14.55
N THR A 398 -0.47 3.33 -13.67
CA THR A 398 -1.10 4.50 -13.06
C THR A 398 -1.00 5.64 -14.05
N SER A 399 -2.15 6.09 -14.52
CA SER A 399 -2.23 7.14 -15.53
C SER A 399 -1.57 8.46 -15.08
N ARG A 400 -1.38 9.40 -16.03
CA ARG A 400 -0.92 10.75 -15.71
C ARG A 400 -1.99 11.56 -14.97
N THR A 401 -1.58 12.58 -14.26
CA THR A 401 -2.51 13.51 -13.61
C THR A 401 -3.26 14.33 -14.66
N ARG A 402 -4.58 14.13 -14.76
CA ARG A 402 -5.54 14.92 -15.55
C ARG A 402 -6.94 14.77 -14.96
N ILE A 403 -7.93 15.43 -15.55
CA ILE A 403 -9.32 15.09 -15.25
C ILE A 403 -9.68 13.84 -16.06
N TRP A 404 -10.23 12.84 -15.39
CA TRP A 404 -10.74 11.62 -15.99
C TRP A 404 -12.27 11.65 -15.96
N GLU A 405 -12.87 11.90 -17.12
CA GLU A 405 -14.29 12.18 -17.30
C GLU A 405 -15.16 11.03 -16.77
N GLY A 406 -14.78 9.77 -17.01
CA GLY A 406 -15.50 8.59 -16.52
C GLY A 406 -15.56 8.44 -15.01
N SER A 407 -14.70 9.16 -14.28
CA SER A 407 -14.68 9.12 -12.81
C SER A 407 -15.66 10.09 -12.13
N ILE A 408 -16.47 10.82 -12.90
CA ILE A 408 -17.37 11.85 -12.38
C ILE A 408 -18.37 11.31 -11.34
N LEU A 409 -18.44 12.02 -10.21
CA LEU A 409 -19.55 11.95 -9.25
C LEU A 409 -20.02 13.38 -8.97
N CYS A 410 -21.27 13.71 -9.28
CA CYS A 410 -21.75 15.10 -9.32
C CYS A 410 -23.14 15.25 -8.71
N HIS A 411 -23.42 16.39 -8.09
CA HIS A 411 -24.77 16.78 -7.70
C HIS A 411 -25.64 16.89 -8.97
N LYS A 412 -26.77 16.18 -9.01
CA LYS A 412 -27.60 16.03 -10.22
C LYS A 412 -28.01 17.36 -10.83
N SER A 413 -28.35 18.36 -10.01
CA SER A 413 -28.74 19.70 -10.48
C SER A 413 -27.60 20.53 -11.10
N LYS A 414 -26.35 20.04 -11.02
CA LYS A 414 -25.14 20.70 -11.54
C LYS A 414 -24.62 20.00 -12.79
N LEU A 415 -25.16 18.82 -13.12
CA LEU A 415 -24.82 18.09 -14.34
C LEU A 415 -25.63 18.68 -15.51
N PRO A 416 -24.97 19.27 -16.53
CA PRO A 416 -25.67 19.64 -17.77
C PRO A 416 -26.12 18.38 -18.53
N PRO A 417 -27.12 18.49 -19.42
CA PRO A 417 -27.47 17.38 -20.30
C PRO A 417 -26.28 17.00 -21.19
N TYR A 418 -26.12 15.71 -21.45
CA TYR A 418 -25.11 15.21 -22.37
C TYR A 418 -25.47 15.62 -23.81
N PRO A 419 -24.50 16.14 -24.60
CA PRO A 419 -24.75 16.46 -26.00
C PRO A 419 -25.03 15.21 -26.83
N VAL A 420 -25.82 15.35 -27.90
CA VAL A 420 -26.18 14.26 -28.83
C VAL A 420 -24.97 13.88 -29.69
N GLN A 421 -24.03 13.15 -29.10
CA GLN A 421 -22.78 12.69 -29.70
C GLN A 421 -22.56 11.21 -29.37
N ARG A 422 -21.79 10.52 -30.22
CA ARG A 422 -21.45 9.09 -30.07
C ARG A 422 -20.14 8.86 -29.31
N GLN A 423 -19.33 9.91 -29.15
CA GLN A 423 -18.05 9.89 -28.46
C GLN A 423 -17.72 11.30 -27.98
N GLY A 424 -17.12 11.42 -26.79
CA GLY A 424 -16.62 12.68 -26.23
C GLY A 424 -17.68 13.58 -25.60
N GLU A 425 -18.91 13.11 -25.46
CA GLU A 425 -20.01 13.86 -24.84
C GLU A 425 -19.75 14.18 -23.37
N ASP A 426 -19.07 13.29 -22.64
CA ASP A 426 -18.64 13.48 -21.25
C ASP A 426 -17.55 14.54 -21.09
N THR A 427 -16.74 14.77 -22.13
CA THR A 427 -15.70 15.81 -22.13
C THR A 427 -16.32 17.20 -22.08
N LEU A 428 -17.42 17.41 -22.81
CA LEU A 428 -18.15 18.69 -22.79
C LEU A 428 -18.88 18.90 -21.46
N VAL A 429 -19.49 17.84 -20.91
CA VAL A 429 -20.13 17.87 -19.58
C VAL A 429 -19.10 18.17 -18.49
N SER A 430 -17.96 17.48 -18.50
CA SER A 430 -16.88 17.66 -17.53
C SER A 430 -16.30 19.07 -17.62
N SER A 431 -16.07 19.59 -18.83
CA SER A 431 -15.60 20.96 -19.05
C SER A 431 -16.56 22.00 -18.48
N HIS A 432 -17.87 21.83 -18.69
CA HIS A 432 -18.89 22.71 -18.11
C HIS A 432 -18.84 22.70 -16.57
N ILE A 433 -18.73 21.52 -15.96
CA ILE A 433 -18.67 21.37 -14.50
C ILE A 433 -17.42 22.03 -13.93
N LEU A 434 -16.25 21.78 -14.52
CA LEU A 434 -14.98 22.38 -14.08
C LEU A 434 -15.03 23.91 -14.13
N GLN A 435 -15.71 24.49 -15.13
CA GLN A 435 -15.82 25.94 -15.30
C GLN A 435 -16.87 26.60 -14.40
N ASN A 436 -17.92 25.89 -14.00
CA ASN A 436 -19.09 26.49 -13.34
C ASN A 436 -19.33 26.02 -11.90
N CYS A 437 -18.64 24.97 -11.45
CA CYS A 437 -18.89 24.33 -10.16
C CYS A 437 -17.70 24.39 -9.20
N ARG A 438 -17.95 24.07 -7.93
CA ARG A 438 -16.93 23.70 -6.95
C ARG A 438 -16.60 22.23 -7.13
N VAL A 439 -15.37 21.89 -7.48
CA VAL A 439 -14.98 20.55 -7.87
C VAL A 439 -13.89 20.01 -6.94
N ALA A 440 -14.19 18.91 -6.27
CA ALA A 440 -13.22 18.11 -5.54
C ALA A 440 -12.39 17.26 -6.53
N LEU A 441 -11.08 17.25 -6.37
CA LEU A 441 -10.15 16.45 -7.16
C LEU A 441 -9.43 15.49 -6.22
N LEU A 442 -9.75 14.20 -6.35
CA LEU A 442 -9.23 13.14 -5.50
C LEU A 442 -8.16 12.36 -6.26
N ASP A 443 -6.94 12.29 -5.73
CA ASP A 443 -5.87 11.50 -6.36
C ASP A 443 -5.75 10.12 -5.68
N GLN A 444 -6.65 9.21 -6.07
CA GLN A 444 -6.70 7.81 -5.62
C GLN A 444 -6.88 6.89 -6.84
N PRO A 445 -5.79 6.56 -7.55
CA PRO A 445 -5.87 5.84 -8.83
C PRO A 445 -6.56 4.49 -8.76
N GLN A 446 -6.45 3.83 -7.61
CA GLN A 446 -6.94 2.48 -7.41
C GLN A 446 -8.47 2.40 -7.28
N LEU A 447 -9.18 3.53 -7.21
CA LEU A 447 -10.64 3.58 -7.14
C LEU A 447 -11.34 3.26 -8.46
N TYR A 448 -10.58 3.27 -9.56
CA TYR A 448 -11.09 3.06 -10.91
C TYR A 448 -10.05 2.30 -11.71
N LEU A 449 -10.43 1.15 -12.27
CA LEU A 449 -9.59 0.33 -13.13
C LEU A 449 -10.17 0.34 -14.54
N TYR A 450 -9.59 1.17 -15.40
CA TYR A 450 -9.92 1.23 -16.82
C TYR A 450 -9.41 -0.03 -17.53
N VAL A 451 -10.29 -0.81 -18.15
CA VAL A 451 -9.91 -2.05 -18.84
C VAL A 451 -9.68 -1.78 -20.32
N VAL A 452 -8.43 -1.98 -20.77
CA VAL A 452 -8.04 -1.84 -22.17
C VAL A 452 -8.25 -3.17 -22.90
N HIS A 453 -9.12 -3.13 -23.91
CA HIS A 453 -9.50 -4.25 -24.76
C HIS A 453 -9.79 -3.80 -26.20
N GLN A 454 -9.83 -4.74 -27.14
CA GLN A 454 -9.97 -4.45 -28.58
C GLN A 454 -11.27 -3.70 -28.98
N HIS A 455 -12.30 -3.72 -28.11
CA HIS A 455 -13.60 -3.08 -28.35
C HIS A 455 -13.76 -1.71 -27.67
N ASN A 456 -12.69 -1.11 -27.12
CA ASN A 456 -12.80 0.26 -26.59
C ASN A 456 -12.99 1.25 -27.75
N THR A 457 -13.55 2.42 -27.46
CA THR A 457 -13.81 3.46 -28.47
C THR A 457 -12.53 4.11 -29.02
N PHE A 458 -11.40 4.00 -28.32
CA PHE A 458 -10.12 4.58 -28.70
C PHE A 458 -9.16 3.54 -29.31
N SER A 459 -8.19 4.00 -30.11
CA SER A 459 -7.23 3.13 -30.82
C SER A 459 -6.08 2.65 -29.95
N ASP A 460 -5.38 1.60 -30.38
CA ASP A 460 -4.15 1.12 -29.70
C ASP A 460 -3.08 2.20 -29.56
N ALA A 461 -2.95 3.08 -30.56
CA ALA A 461 -2.00 4.20 -30.52
C ALA A 461 -2.33 5.19 -29.38
N HIS A 462 -3.62 5.43 -29.13
CA HIS A 462 -4.07 6.26 -28.01
C HIS A 462 -3.72 5.62 -26.66
N PHE A 463 -3.94 4.32 -26.51
CA PHE A 463 -3.58 3.62 -25.28
C PHE A 463 -2.07 3.52 -25.08
N GLU A 464 -1.30 3.36 -26.14
CA GLU A 464 0.16 3.39 -26.04
C GLU A 464 0.68 4.78 -25.65
N GLU A 465 0.06 5.87 -26.11
CA GLU A 465 0.38 7.21 -25.60
C GLU A 465 0.14 7.31 -24.09
N HIS A 466 -0.99 6.78 -23.60
CA HIS A 466 -1.29 6.72 -22.18
C HIS A 466 -0.28 5.88 -21.39
N TRP A 467 0.18 4.76 -21.96
CA TRP A 467 1.25 3.96 -21.39
C TRP A 467 2.57 4.75 -21.29
N GLN A 468 2.94 5.48 -22.33
CA GLN A 468 4.19 6.26 -22.33
C GLN A 468 4.17 7.43 -21.35
N GLN A 469 3.01 8.04 -21.14
CA GLN A 469 2.84 9.19 -20.24
C GLN A 469 2.46 8.80 -18.80
N ALA A 470 2.30 7.51 -18.51
CA ALA A 470 1.89 7.02 -17.20
C ALA A 470 2.85 7.47 -16.09
N SER A 471 2.28 7.82 -14.93
CA SER A 471 3.07 8.20 -13.75
C SER A 471 3.72 7.00 -13.07
N ALA A 472 3.17 5.79 -13.28
CA ALA A 472 3.81 4.53 -12.93
C ALA A 472 3.39 3.44 -13.91
N ARG A 473 4.28 2.48 -14.18
CA ARG A 473 4.06 1.35 -15.10
C ARG A 473 4.43 0.04 -14.43
N TYR A 474 3.65 -0.98 -14.70
CA TYR A 474 3.74 -2.28 -14.03
C TYR A 474 3.71 -3.40 -15.08
N GLN A 475 4.76 -4.22 -15.08
CA GLN A 475 4.94 -5.39 -15.95
C GLN A 475 5.61 -6.51 -15.14
N GLY A 476 5.55 -7.75 -15.65
CA GLY A 476 6.19 -8.90 -14.99
C GLY A 476 5.65 -9.12 -13.57
N ILE A 477 6.55 -9.27 -12.59
CA ILE A 477 6.15 -9.54 -11.20
C ILE A 477 5.34 -8.39 -10.58
N ASN A 478 5.64 -7.14 -10.91
CA ASN A 478 4.91 -5.98 -10.38
C ASN A 478 3.46 -5.92 -10.88
N TYR A 479 3.23 -6.40 -12.12
CA TYR A 479 1.88 -6.58 -12.64
C TYR A 479 1.14 -7.66 -11.84
N GLU A 480 1.76 -8.82 -11.58
CA GLU A 480 1.11 -9.88 -10.79
C GLU A 480 0.79 -9.44 -9.37
N THR A 481 1.70 -8.75 -8.69
CA THR A 481 1.48 -8.24 -7.34
C THR A 481 0.29 -7.28 -7.29
N ILE A 482 0.23 -6.32 -8.22
CA ILE A 482 -0.89 -5.37 -8.28
C ILE A 482 -2.18 -6.08 -8.63
N ARG A 483 -2.16 -6.99 -9.62
CA ARG A 483 -3.33 -7.78 -9.99
C ARG A 483 -3.84 -8.62 -8.83
N GLN A 484 -2.97 -9.26 -8.05
CA GLN A 484 -3.33 -10.03 -6.85
C GLN A 484 -3.96 -9.13 -5.78
N ASN A 485 -3.37 -7.96 -5.50
CA ASN A 485 -3.93 -7.01 -4.54
C ASN A 485 -5.31 -6.48 -4.98
N LEU A 486 -5.51 -6.23 -6.29
CA LEU A 486 -6.81 -5.82 -6.82
C LEU A 486 -7.82 -6.98 -6.75
N ALA A 487 -7.37 -8.23 -6.91
CA ALA A 487 -8.23 -9.42 -6.83
C ALA A 487 -8.85 -9.65 -5.45
N GLU A 488 -8.29 -9.07 -4.39
CA GLU A 488 -8.90 -9.12 -3.06
C GLU A 488 -10.23 -8.35 -2.98
N ARG A 489 -10.50 -7.43 -3.92
CA ARG A 489 -11.62 -6.49 -3.82
C ARG A 489 -12.36 -6.20 -5.13
N MET A 490 -11.79 -6.57 -6.27
CA MET A 490 -12.40 -6.41 -7.59
C MET A 490 -12.27 -7.71 -8.41
N PRO A 491 -13.21 -7.99 -9.34
CA PRO A 491 -13.20 -9.23 -10.11
C PRO A 491 -12.21 -9.16 -11.29
N VAL A 492 -10.89 -9.15 -11.00
CA VAL A 492 -9.80 -9.04 -11.99
C VAL A 492 -9.30 -10.40 -12.53
N ASN A 493 -10.17 -11.42 -12.52
CA ASN A 493 -9.89 -12.74 -13.10
C ASN A 493 -10.51 -12.83 -14.51
N LEU A 494 -10.20 -11.84 -15.35
CA LEU A 494 -10.63 -11.73 -16.74
C LEU A 494 -9.79 -12.60 -17.68
#